data_AF-A0A514XIX9-F1
#
_entry.id   AF-A0A514XIX9-F1
#
_cell.length_a   1.000
_cell.length_b   1.000
_cell.length_c   1.000
_cell.angle_alpha   90.00
_cell.angle_beta   90.00
_cell.angle_gamma   90.00
#
_symmetry.space_group_name_H-M   'P 1'
#
loop_
_entity.id
_entity.type
_entity.pdbx_description
1 polymer ?
#
loop_
_entity_poly.entity_id
_entity_poly.type
_entity_poly.pdbx_seq_one_letter_code
_entity_poly.pdbx_strand_id
1 'polypeptide(L)'
;MKNFITLSLVLLLSAAASAQDKSLSDSSYLNKLSMSLRGYAPSLEEYANLQKAQSESGGSAAFLQETIRNYMKTPHYRERMVLRVDDLLFLKASGANLALNPQSQQMYGGFMDYKQFSSAQNLTRAITANNLSWDQILTGKDYKVPYFEGENYNELAFYDGPRGTKQDLSYTFLDINPPSTPPKFQDIHFAENDPRIAGIITTQRFYARYTTTALNKNRRRAAAVFRIFLCDPMAAAIPEVHDTSKLKDLIFPANGQVTESQVREILDDKHGTQEDCMKCHYKLDPLGATLRASPLVLHERPSAGSLVYRRANGEMVNKHVAGVGELAKAITEQPEYAACQVGYFWNWFIGSDIPRTAEINQSLIEKFNQLGRKTNDFVAYMVSRPEFRQRKLSTPQAVMASNVRTFLQRCDSCHMSQQPHLPAFAKWPIGGDAGSAKSWLRQISKELDLEHGGDNRSMPPEDGFRPSKGDLKLIKQWIELGAPDDQGKVMVTP
;
A
#
# COMPACT_ATOMS: atom_id res chain seq x y z
N MET A 1 58.86 -7.74 1.32
CA MET A 1 57.46 -7.82 1.81
C MET A 1 56.84 -6.49 2.24
N LYS A 2 57.60 -5.45 2.66
CA LYS A 2 57.00 -4.16 3.07
C LYS A 2 56.43 -3.28 1.92
N ASN A 3 56.83 -3.51 0.67
CA ASN A 3 56.38 -2.70 -0.48
C ASN A 3 55.12 -3.22 -1.18
N PHE A 4 54.60 -4.41 -0.82
CA PHE A 4 53.39 -4.98 -1.43
C PHE A 4 52.09 -4.54 -0.72
N ILE A 5 52.18 -4.14 0.55
CA ILE A 5 51.03 -3.71 1.36
C ILE A 5 50.59 -2.28 0.97
N THR A 6 51.54 -1.41 0.60
CA THR A 6 51.25 -0.02 0.18
C THR A 6 50.58 0.06 -1.18
N LEU A 7 50.91 -0.83 -2.14
CA LEU A 7 50.29 -0.82 -3.47
C LEU A 7 48.82 -1.30 -3.44
N SER A 8 48.50 -2.26 -2.56
CA SER A 8 47.13 -2.78 -2.39
C SER A 8 46.21 -1.75 -1.73
N LEU A 9 46.73 -0.94 -0.80
CA LEU A 9 45.96 0.13 -0.15
C LEU A 9 45.63 1.28 -1.12
N VAL A 10 46.56 1.64 -2.02
CA VAL A 10 46.35 2.69 -3.03
C VAL A 10 45.37 2.23 -4.12
N LEU A 11 45.38 0.97 -4.53
CA LEU A 11 44.40 0.41 -5.48
C LEU A 11 42.98 0.32 -4.88
N LEU A 12 42.85 -0.03 -3.58
CA LEU A 12 41.56 -0.01 -2.88
C LEU A 12 41.00 1.42 -2.69
N LEU A 13 41.87 2.40 -2.42
CA LEU A 13 41.47 3.82 -2.34
C LEU A 13 41.11 4.41 -3.71
N SER A 14 41.73 3.94 -4.79
CA SER A 14 41.45 4.41 -6.16
C SER A 14 40.14 3.83 -6.73
N ALA A 15 39.78 2.60 -6.35
CA ALA A 15 38.48 2.01 -6.71
C ALA A 15 37.30 2.64 -5.94
N ALA A 16 37.52 3.06 -4.69
CA ALA A 16 36.53 3.82 -3.93
C ALA A 16 36.30 5.24 -4.48
N ALA A 17 37.31 5.83 -5.15
CA ALA A 17 37.21 7.16 -5.76
C ALA A 17 36.56 7.19 -7.15
N SER A 18 36.44 6.05 -7.85
CA SER A 18 35.80 5.97 -9.17
C SER A 18 34.31 5.59 -9.14
N ALA A 19 33.78 5.25 -7.96
CA ALA A 19 32.37 5.39 -7.66
C ALA A 19 32.05 6.89 -7.46
N GLN A 20 32.35 7.71 -8.48
CA GLN A 20 31.74 9.02 -8.61
C GLN A 20 30.24 8.78 -8.67
N ASP A 21 29.61 8.98 -7.53
CA ASP A 21 28.18 8.89 -7.31
C ASP A 21 27.53 9.69 -8.46
N LYS A 22 26.89 8.98 -9.39
CA LYS A 22 26.30 9.58 -10.60
C LYS A 22 25.05 10.36 -10.17
N SER A 23 25.26 11.48 -9.51
CA SER A 23 24.21 12.44 -9.20
C SER A 23 23.57 12.87 -10.51
N LEU A 24 22.25 12.97 -10.50
CA LEU A 24 21.47 13.53 -11.58
C LEU A 24 21.92 14.98 -11.83
N SER A 25 21.97 15.36 -13.11
CA SER A 25 22.04 16.77 -13.49
C SER A 25 20.80 17.51 -12.97
N ASP A 26 20.87 18.82 -12.76
CA ASP A 26 19.73 19.59 -12.25
C ASP A 26 18.47 19.44 -13.12
N SER A 27 18.62 19.36 -14.45
CA SER A 27 17.49 19.12 -15.36
C SER A 27 16.87 17.73 -15.18
N SER A 28 17.71 16.71 -14.94
CA SER A 28 17.24 15.35 -14.68
C SER A 28 16.59 15.25 -13.29
N TYR A 29 17.13 15.98 -12.31
CA TYR A 29 16.55 16.10 -10.98
C TYR A 29 15.21 16.84 -11.01
N LEU A 30 15.09 17.95 -11.75
CA LEU A 30 13.82 18.65 -11.99
C LEU A 30 12.76 17.73 -12.60
N ASN A 31 13.16 16.90 -13.59
CA ASN A 31 12.27 15.90 -14.17
C ASN A 31 11.81 14.87 -13.12
N LYS A 32 12.75 14.27 -12.37
CA LYS A 32 12.42 13.32 -11.29
C LYS A 32 11.52 13.96 -10.24
N LEU A 33 11.79 15.19 -9.82
CA LEU A 33 10.95 15.96 -8.90
C LEU A 33 9.52 16.10 -9.43
N SER A 34 9.36 16.54 -10.68
CA SER A 34 8.03 16.74 -11.27
C SER A 34 7.25 15.43 -11.40
N MET A 35 7.88 14.35 -11.86
CA MET A 35 7.25 13.04 -11.98
C MET A 35 6.88 12.44 -10.61
N SER A 36 7.74 12.61 -9.61
CA SER A 36 7.51 12.11 -8.25
C SER A 36 6.47 12.92 -7.47
N LEU A 37 6.42 14.24 -7.67
CA LEU A 37 5.48 15.11 -6.93
C LEU A 37 4.15 15.27 -7.67
N ARG A 38 4.15 15.55 -8.98
CA ARG A 38 2.94 15.88 -9.75
C ARG A 38 2.48 14.76 -10.68
N GLY A 39 3.39 13.88 -11.11
CA GLY A 39 3.09 12.75 -12.00
C GLY A 39 3.21 13.07 -13.50
N TYR A 40 3.73 14.24 -13.87
CA TYR A 40 3.99 14.63 -15.26
C TYR A 40 5.34 15.36 -15.39
N ALA A 41 5.85 15.45 -16.61
CA ALA A 41 7.15 16.05 -16.90
C ALA A 41 7.12 17.59 -16.72
N PRO A 42 8.25 18.24 -16.39
CA PRO A 42 8.32 19.70 -16.38
C PRO A 42 8.00 20.30 -17.75
N SER A 43 7.38 21.47 -17.73
CA SER A 43 7.17 22.31 -18.91
C SER A 43 8.50 22.85 -19.46
N LEU A 44 8.48 23.27 -20.74
CA LEU A 44 9.63 23.92 -21.37
C LEU A 44 10.03 25.22 -20.65
N GLU A 45 9.05 25.95 -20.10
CA GLU A 45 9.28 27.15 -19.31
C GLU A 45 10.03 26.85 -18.00
N GLU A 46 9.65 25.79 -17.29
CA GLU A 46 10.34 25.35 -16.07
C GLU A 46 11.81 25.00 -16.37
N TYR A 47 12.11 24.37 -17.51
CA TYR A 47 13.49 24.11 -17.94
C TYR A 47 14.25 25.39 -18.30
N ALA A 48 13.62 26.33 -19.01
CA ALA A 48 14.23 27.62 -19.35
C ALA A 48 14.56 28.43 -18.08
N ASN A 49 13.66 28.42 -17.08
CA ASN A 49 13.87 29.07 -15.79
C ASN A 49 15.02 28.42 -15.00
N LEU A 50 15.14 27.08 -15.04
CA LEU A 50 16.29 26.40 -14.46
C LEU A 50 17.60 26.79 -15.15
N GLN A 51 17.62 26.84 -16.49
CA GLN A 51 18.82 27.23 -17.24
C GLN A 51 19.24 28.66 -16.93
N LYS A 52 18.28 29.58 -16.77
CA LYS A 52 18.56 30.94 -16.30
C LYS A 52 19.16 30.93 -14.90
N ALA A 53 18.56 30.19 -13.97
CA ALA A 53 19.05 30.08 -12.59
C ALA A 53 20.45 29.45 -12.49
N GLN A 54 20.84 28.59 -13.44
CA GLN A 54 22.19 28.03 -13.53
C GLN A 54 23.28 29.06 -13.86
N SER A 55 22.92 30.19 -14.47
CA SER A 55 23.86 31.28 -14.76
C SER A 55 24.22 32.11 -13.51
N GLU A 56 23.44 31.97 -12.44
CA GLU A 56 23.64 32.68 -11.17
C GLU A 56 24.30 31.73 -10.16
N SER A 57 25.31 32.20 -9.42
CA SER A 57 25.99 31.38 -8.41
C SER A 57 24.99 30.93 -7.33
N GLY A 58 24.75 29.63 -7.23
CA GLY A 58 23.78 29.02 -6.31
C GLY A 58 22.30 29.14 -6.75
N GLY A 59 22.02 29.79 -7.88
CA GLY A 59 20.66 30.03 -8.36
C GLY A 59 19.87 28.74 -8.60
N SER A 60 20.50 27.70 -9.14
CA SER A 60 19.84 26.39 -9.35
C SER A 60 19.28 25.79 -8.08
N ALA A 61 20.04 25.84 -6.98
CA ALA A 61 19.61 25.25 -5.72
C ALA A 61 18.39 25.98 -5.15
N ALA A 62 18.42 27.32 -5.19
CA ALA A 62 17.29 28.16 -4.78
C ALA A 62 16.04 27.91 -5.65
N PHE A 63 16.22 27.85 -6.98
CA PHE A 63 15.14 27.54 -7.92
C PHE A 63 14.50 26.18 -7.64
N LEU A 64 15.31 25.13 -7.45
CA LEU A 64 14.81 23.78 -7.18
C LEU A 64 14.07 23.68 -5.84
N GLN A 65 14.56 24.35 -4.80
CA GLN A 65 13.87 24.42 -3.51
C GLN A 65 12.53 25.13 -3.63
N GLU A 66 12.47 26.25 -4.36
CA GLU A 66 11.20 26.93 -4.63
C GLU A 66 10.24 26.07 -5.46
N THR A 67 10.78 25.34 -6.44
CA THR A 67 10.00 24.42 -7.27
C THR A 67 9.37 23.31 -6.44
N ILE A 68 10.09 22.72 -5.48
CA ILE A 68 9.54 21.72 -4.55
C ILE A 68 8.33 22.31 -3.80
N ARG A 69 8.47 23.51 -3.22
CA ARG A 69 7.38 24.20 -2.52
C ARG A 69 6.17 24.44 -3.42
N ASN A 70 6.40 24.88 -4.66
CA ASN A 70 5.32 25.18 -5.59
C ASN A 70 4.62 23.92 -6.09
N TYR A 71 5.35 22.83 -6.37
CA TYR A 71 4.75 21.55 -6.76
C TYR A 71 3.83 21.01 -5.66
N MET A 72 4.25 21.08 -4.40
CA MET A 72 3.45 20.59 -3.27
C MET A 72 2.16 21.41 -3.01
N LYS A 73 2.05 22.63 -3.56
CA LYS A 73 0.81 23.42 -3.49
C LYS A 73 -0.20 23.03 -4.58
N THR A 74 0.21 22.29 -5.60
CA THR A 74 -0.65 21.98 -6.74
C THR A 74 -1.73 20.93 -6.41
N PRO A 75 -2.91 20.98 -7.05
CA PRO A 75 -3.89 19.90 -6.98
C PRO A 75 -3.32 18.54 -7.39
N HIS A 76 -2.44 18.52 -8.39
CA HIS A 76 -1.82 17.29 -8.88
C HIS A 76 -0.99 16.57 -7.81
N TYR A 77 -0.23 17.31 -6.99
CA TYR A 77 0.49 16.70 -5.88
C TYR A 77 -0.45 16.03 -4.88
N ARG A 78 -1.58 16.67 -4.56
CA ARG A 78 -2.61 16.08 -3.69
C ARG A 78 -3.17 14.78 -4.27
N GLU A 79 -3.49 14.76 -5.56
CA GLU A 79 -3.95 13.53 -6.22
C GLU A 79 -2.87 12.44 -6.25
N ARG A 80 -1.59 12.79 -6.43
CA ARG A 80 -0.50 11.81 -6.33
C ARG A 80 -0.38 11.21 -4.93
N MET A 81 -0.61 12.00 -3.88
CA MET A 81 -0.66 11.49 -2.51
C MET A 81 -1.87 10.58 -2.28
N VAL A 82 -3.05 10.94 -2.79
CA VAL A 82 -4.24 10.09 -2.78
C VAL A 82 -3.95 8.73 -3.42
N LEU A 83 -3.30 8.71 -4.59
CA LEU A 83 -2.97 7.48 -5.29
C LEU A 83 -2.00 6.59 -4.53
N ARG A 84 -1.01 7.18 -3.86
CA ARG A 84 -0.07 6.46 -2.99
C ARG A 84 -0.79 5.80 -1.80
N VAL A 85 -1.73 6.51 -1.19
CA VAL A 85 -2.55 5.97 -0.10
C VAL A 85 -3.49 4.88 -0.60
N ASP A 86 -4.16 5.08 -1.74
CA ASP A 86 -5.01 4.06 -2.35
C ASP A 86 -4.21 2.80 -2.73
N ASP A 87 -2.98 2.95 -3.22
CA ASP A 87 -2.07 1.83 -3.48
C ASP A 87 -1.66 1.11 -2.20
N LEU A 88 -1.24 1.86 -1.18
CA LEU A 88 -0.85 1.33 0.14
C LEU A 88 -2.00 0.54 0.80
N LEU A 89 -3.22 1.06 0.69
CA LEU A 89 -4.41 0.45 1.26
C LEU A 89 -5.05 -0.58 0.34
N PHE A 90 -4.51 -0.81 -0.85
CA PHE A 90 -5.09 -1.65 -1.90
C PHE A 90 -6.56 -1.30 -2.20
N LEU A 91 -6.91 -0.01 -2.19
CA LEU A 91 -8.28 0.49 -2.40
C LEU A 91 -8.63 0.72 -3.87
N LYS A 92 -7.66 0.62 -4.81
CA LYS A 92 -7.94 0.81 -6.24
C LYS A 92 -8.98 -0.19 -6.73
N ALA A 93 -10.06 0.32 -7.33
CA ALA A 93 -10.97 -0.51 -8.10
C ALA A 93 -10.21 -1.11 -9.29
N SER A 94 -10.35 -2.41 -9.51
CA SER A 94 -9.84 -3.08 -10.72
C SER A 94 -10.36 -2.34 -11.95
N GLY A 95 -9.46 -1.71 -12.72
CA GLY A 95 -9.79 -1.01 -13.96
C GLY A 95 -9.64 0.52 -13.98
N ALA A 96 -9.29 1.18 -12.85
CA ALA A 96 -8.97 2.60 -12.87
C ALA A 96 -7.59 2.85 -13.54
N ASN A 97 -7.59 2.86 -14.88
CA ASN A 97 -6.44 3.30 -15.67
C ASN A 97 -6.29 4.80 -15.50
N LEU A 98 -5.23 5.19 -14.80
CA LEU A 98 -4.89 6.59 -14.57
C LEU A 98 -4.44 7.25 -15.89
N ALA A 99 -5.35 8.00 -16.48
CA ALA A 99 -5.09 9.01 -17.49
C ALA A 99 -4.27 10.17 -16.86
N LEU A 100 -2.96 9.96 -16.63
CA LEU A 100 -2.03 10.98 -16.09
C LEU A 100 -1.57 12.01 -17.12
N ASN A 101 -1.98 11.89 -18.40
CA ASN A 101 -1.75 12.93 -19.38
C ASN A 101 -2.84 14.02 -19.21
N PRO A 102 -2.47 15.31 -19.09
CA PRO A 102 -3.42 16.43 -19.13
C PRO A 102 -4.41 16.36 -20.31
N GLN A 103 -3.97 15.87 -21.48
CA GLN A 103 -4.83 15.67 -22.65
C GLN A 103 -5.82 14.51 -22.47
N SER A 104 -5.44 13.45 -21.75
CA SER A 104 -6.38 12.36 -21.41
C SER A 104 -7.40 12.78 -20.35
N GLN A 105 -7.08 13.74 -19.48
CA GLN A 105 -8.06 14.34 -18.57
C GLN A 105 -9.11 15.18 -19.32
N GLN A 106 -8.75 15.80 -20.44
CA GLN A 106 -9.71 16.50 -21.31
C GLN A 106 -10.58 15.54 -22.13
N MET A 107 -10.05 14.40 -22.60
CA MET A 107 -10.85 13.41 -23.35
C MET A 107 -11.82 12.60 -22.47
N TYR A 108 -11.52 12.40 -21.18
CA TYR A 108 -12.40 11.72 -20.23
C TYR A 108 -13.31 12.66 -19.41
N GLY A 109 -13.42 13.94 -19.82
CA GLY A 109 -14.25 14.95 -19.15
C GLY A 109 -15.76 14.68 -19.13
N GLY A 110 -16.24 13.56 -19.68
CA GLY A 110 -17.65 13.16 -19.63
C GLY A 110 -18.03 12.22 -18.48
N PHE A 111 -17.06 11.50 -17.90
CA PHE A 111 -17.32 10.56 -16.81
C PHE A 111 -16.20 10.66 -15.78
N MET A 112 -16.29 11.67 -14.90
CA MET A 112 -15.56 11.63 -13.64
C MET A 112 -15.93 10.31 -12.95
N ASP A 113 -15.00 9.37 -12.90
CA ASP A 113 -15.17 8.10 -12.20
C ASP A 113 -15.47 8.44 -10.73
N TYR A 114 -16.74 8.40 -10.35
CA TYR A 114 -17.25 8.75 -9.03
C TYR A 114 -16.55 7.97 -7.92
N LYS A 115 -15.89 6.86 -8.25
CA LYS A 115 -14.94 6.12 -7.39
C LYS A 115 -13.73 6.96 -6.92
N GLN A 116 -13.51 8.15 -7.50
CA GLN A 116 -12.45 9.11 -7.12
C GLN A 116 -12.88 10.10 -6.03
N PHE A 117 -14.15 10.05 -5.62
CA PHE A 117 -14.68 10.83 -4.51
C PHE A 117 -15.09 9.86 -3.41
N SER A 118 -14.33 9.86 -2.31
CA SER A 118 -14.65 9.12 -1.10
C SER A 118 -14.09 9.84 0.11
N SER A 119 -14.65 9.58 1.28
CA SER A 119 -14.20 10.18 2.53
C SER A 119 -12.71 9.89 2.82
N ALA A 120 -12.21 8.70 2.45
CA ALA A 120 -10.80 8.31 2.54
C ALA A 120 -9.88 9.20 1.69
N GLN A 121 -10.25 9.43 0.44
CA GLN A 121 -9.46 10.26 -0.48
C GLN A 121 -9.52 11.73 -0.07
N ASN A 122 -10.69 12.21 0.35
CA ASN A 122 -10.84 13.58 0.84
C ASN A 122 -10.07 13.83 2.14
N LEU A 123 -10.01 12.87 3.06
CA LEU A 123 -9.13 12.92 4.23
C LEU A 123 -7.66 13.07 3.80
N THR A 124 -7.21 12.24 2.85
CA THR A 124 -5.83 12.32 2.33
C THR A 124 -5.53 13.68 1.66
N ARG A 125 -6.49 14.21 0.90
CA ARG A 125 -6.41 15.55 0.29
C ARG A 125 -6.29 16.62 1.37
N ALA A 126 -7.08 16.56 2.44
CA ALA A 126 -7.05 17.53 3.54
C ALA A 126 -5.70 17.50 4.28
N ILE A 127 -5.19 16.30 4.60
CA ILE A 127 -3.87 16.12 5.23
C ILE A 127 -2.78 16.77 4.38
N THR A 128 -2.79 16.51 3.07
CA THR A 128 -1.77 17.01 2.14
C THR A 128 -1.94 18.52 1.88
N ALA A 129 -3.17 19.01 1.70
CA ALA A 129 -3.44 20.42 1.43
C ALA A 129 -3.02 21.33 2.59
N ASN A 130 -3.25 20.89 3.82
CA ASN A 130 -3.02 21.68 5.02
C ASN A 130 -1.71 21.32 5.74
N ASN A 131 -0.88 20.46 5.13
CA ASN A 131 0.38 19.97 5.71
C ASN A 131 0.19 19.44 7.15
N LEU A 132 -0.89 18.68 7.37
CA LEU A 132 -1.17 18.08 8.67
C LEU A 132 -0.16 16.95 8.96
N SER A 133 -0.07 16.59 10.25
CA SER A 133 0.64 15.37 10.66
C SER A 133 0.08 14.18 9.90
N TRP A 134 0.98 13.31 9.41
CA TRP A 134 0.62 12.07 8.75
C TRP A 134 -0.22 11.15 9.65
N ASP A 135 -0.10 11.29 10.98
CA ASP A 135 -0.89 10.53 11.95
C ASP A 135 -2.40 10.77 11.81
N GLN A 136 -2.81 11.89 11.20
CA GLN A 136 -4.21 12.16 10.86
C GLN A 136 -4.80 11.15 9.88
N ILE A 137 -3.96 10.39 9.15
CA ILE A 137 -4.43 9.27 8.33
C ILE A 137 -5.14 8.20 9.18
N LEU A 138 -4.74 8.04 10.44
CA LEU A 138 -5.35 7.12 11.40
C LEU A 138 -6.24 7.83 12.42
N THR A 139 -5.91 9.07 12.78
CA THR A 139 -6.53 9.76 13.93
C THR A 139 -7.55 10.82 13.55
N GLY A 140 -7.65 11.17 12.26
CA GLY A 140 -8.56 12.21 11.76
C GLY A 140 -10.02 11.98 12.13
N LYS A 141 -10.73 13.07 12.38
CA LYS A 141 -12.13 13.12 12.81
C LYS A 141 -13.04 13.91 11.87
N ASP A 142 -12.44 14.54 10.86
CA ASP A 142 -13.12 15.36 9.88
C ASP A 142 -13.20 14.62 8.56
N TYR A 143 -14.41 14.45 8.04
CA TYR A 143 -14.65 13.76 6.79
C TYR A 143 -15.47 14.64 5.87
N LYS A 144 -15.00 14.78 4.64
CA LYS A 144 -15.81 15.32 3.55
C LYS A 144 -16.38 14.15 2.76
N VAL A 145 -17.67 13.88 2.94
CA VAL A 145 -18.34 12.67 2.46
C VAL A 145 -19.17 12.99 1.22
N PRO A 146 -18.94 12.28 0.09
CA PRO A 146 -19.77 12.43 -1.10
C PRO A 146 -21.14 11.76 -0.90
N TYR A 147 -22.19 12.38 -1.45
CA TYR A 147 -23.53 11.82 -1.50
C TYR A 147 -24.26 12.23 -2.78
N PHE A 148 -25.26 11.45 -3.17
CA PHE A 148 -26.11 11.71 -4.33
C PHE A 148 -27.56 11.86 -3.87
N GLU A 149 -28.25 12.90 -4.33
CA GLU A 149 -29.65 13.11 -3.98
C GLU A 149 -30.54 12.11 -4.74
N GLY A 150 -31.45 11.45 -4.02
CA GLY A 150 -32.39 10.49 -4.59
C GLY A 150 -31.81 9.10 -4.88
N GLU A 151 -30.53 8.87 -4.59
CA GLU A 151 -29.86 7.59 -4.81
C GLU A 151 -29.64 6.82 -3.49
N ASN A 152 -29.74 5.49 -3.57
CA ASN A 152 -29.52 4.61 -2.41
C ASN A 152 -28.04 4.49 -2.03
N TYR A 153 -27.11 4.80 -2.96
CA TYR A 153 -25.68 4.75 -2.69
C TYR A 153 -25.19 6.07 -2.08
N ASN A 154 -25.01 6.06 -0.76
CA ASN A 154 -24.56 7.22 -0.02
C ASN A 154 -23.54 6.82 1.04
N GLU A 155 -22.29 7.26 0.90
CA GLU A 155 -21.26 7.05 1.93
C GLU A 155 -21.64 7.73 3.26
N LEU A 156 -22.56 8.72 3.24
CA LEU A 156 -23.10 9.33 4.45
C LEU A 156 -23.78 8.32 5.37
N ALA A 157 -24.50 7.33 4.80
CA ALA A 157 -25.18 6.30 5.58
C ALA A 157 -24.20 5.41 6.36
N PHE A 158 -22.95 5.30 5.88
CA PHE A 158 -21.90 4.61 6.62
C PHE A 158 -21.66 5.25 8.00
N TYR A 159 -21.85 6.56 8.12
CA TYR A 159 -21.64 7.31 9.35
C TYR A 159 -22.89 7.49 10.21
N ASP A 160 -24.04 6.92 9.84
CA ASP A 160 -25.32 7.15 10.54
C ASP A 160 -25.35 6.59 11.96
N GLY A 161 -24.78 5.40 12.19
CA GLY A 161 -24.72 4.80 13.52
C GLY A 161 -24.07 5.74 14.55
N PRO A 162 -22.84 6.22 14.32
CA PRO A 162 -22.20 7.19 15.20
C PRO A 162 -22.94 8.52 15.36
N ARG A 163 -23.68 8.95 14.32
CA ARG A 163 -24.47 10.19 14.30
C ARG A 163 -25.81 10.07 15.02
N GLY A 164 -26.25 8.86 15.36
CA GLY A 164 -27.56 8.61 15.98
C GLY A 164 -28.75 8.83 15.03
N THR A 165 -28.49 8.88 13.72
CA THR A 165 -29.54 8.98 12.69
C THR A 165 -30.06 7.59 12.39
N LYS A 166 -31.34 7.34 12.66
CA LYS A 166 -32.01 6.09 12.28
C LYS A 166 -32.52 6.24 10.85
N GLN A 167 -31.71 5.89 9.86
CA GLN A 167 -32.23 5.65 8.52
C GLN A 167 -32.81 4.24 8.42
N ASP A 168 -33.94 4.11 7.74
CA ASP A 168 -34.51 2.83 7.38
C ASP A 168 -33.62 2.23 6.29
N LEU A 169 -32.70 1.34 6.68
CA LEU A 169 -31.69 0.76 5.80
C LEU A 169 -32.31 -0.33 4.91
N SER A 170 -33.28 0.03 4.06
CA SER A 170 -33.72 -0.83 2.96
C SER A 170 -32.68 -0.77 1.83
N TYR A 171 -31.47 -1.24 2.10
CA TYR A 171 -30.39 -1.31 1.12
C TYR A 171 -30.64 -2.49 0.18
N THR A 172 -31.35 -2.23 -0.91
CA THR A 172 -31.24 -3.09 -2.10
C THR A 172 -29.91 -2.79 -2.78
N PHE A 173 -29.02 -3.78 -2.80
CA PHE A 173 -27.84 -3.77 -3.67
C PHE A 173 -28.32 -3.82 -5.13
N LEU A 174 -28.71 -2.69 -5.71
CA LEU A 174 -29.25 -2.66 -7.08
C LEU A 174 -28.72 -1.49 -7.91
N ASP A 175 -28.43 -1.88 -9.14
CA ASP A 175 -28.05 -1.15 -10.35
C ASP A 175 -26.83 -0.23 -10.33
N ILE A 176 -25.83 -0.66 -11.10
CA ILE A 176 -24.50 -0.06 -11.30
C ILE A 176 -24.58 1.15 -12.26
N ASN A 177 -25.76 1.74 -12.44
CA ASN A 177 -25.88 2.89 -13.32
C ASN A 177 -25.18 4.07 -12.65
N PRO A 178 -24.15 4.66 -13.28
CA PRO A 178 -23.49 5.83 -12.73
C PRO A 178 -24.53 6.94 -12.55
N PRO A 179 -24.59 7.58 -11.38
CA PRO A 179 -25.52 8.67 -11.16
C PRO A 179 -25.28 9.76 -12.20
N SER A 180 -26.36 10.27 -12.80
CA SER A 180 -26.30 11.33 -13.81
C SER A 180 -25.98 12.71 -13.21
N THR A 181 -26.07 12.84 -11.88
CA THR A 181 -25.81 14.08 -11.15
C THR A 181 -24.41 14.07 -10.51
N PRO A 182 -23.70 15.21 -10.51
CA PRO A 182 -22.46 15.35 -9.77
C PRO A 182 -22.66 15.04 -8.27
N PRO A 183 -21.70 14.41 -7.58
CA PRO A 183 -21.81 14.19 -6.15
C PRO A 183 -21.88 15.52 -5.40
N LYS A 184 -22.79 15.61 -4.45
CA LYS A 184 -22.76 16.64 -3.41
C LYS A 184 -21.82 16.18 -2.30
N PHE A 185 -21.36 17.11 -1.48
CA PHE A 185 -20.44 16.80 -0.37
C PHE A 185 -21.02 17.33 0.93
N GLN A 186 -20.91 16.52 1.98
CA GLN A 186 -21.23 16.90 3.34
C GLN A 186 -19.99 16.78 4.22
N ASP A 187 -19.67 17.85 4.93
CA ASP A 187 -18.64 17.81 5.97
C ASP A 187 -19.25 17.20 7.25
N ILE A 188 -18.54 16.22 7.82
CA ILE A 188 -18.89 15.54 9.06
C ILE A 188 -17.73 15.72 10.02
N HIS A 189 -18.06 16.21 11.22
CA HIS A 189 -17.11 16.46 12.29
C HIS A 189 -17.48 15.61 13.50
N PHE A 190 -16.55 14.79 13.96
CA PHE A 190 -16.68 14.01 15.19
C PHE A 190 -15.86 14.62 16.32
N ALA A 191 -16.21 14.31 17.57
CA ALA A 191 -15.42 14.76 18.71
C ALA A 191 -14.00 14.17 18.67
N GLU A 192 -13.01 14.96 19.10
CA GLU A 192 -11.58 14.57 19.16
C GLU A 192 -11.31 13.27 19.94
N ASN A 193 -12.15 13.01 20.94
CA ASN A 193 -12.11 11.82 21.79
C ASN A 193 -13.17 10.76 21.43
N ASP A 194 -13.88 10.88 20.29
CA ASP A 194 -14.87 9.88 19.89
C ASP A 194 -14.17 8.51 19.69
N PRO A 195 -14.49 7.48 20.49
CA PRO A 195 -13.82 6.19 20.44
C PRO A 195 -14.21 5.35 19.21
N ARG A 196 -15.23 5.76 18.46
CA ARG A 196 -15.80 5.02 17.32
C ARG A 196 -15.15 5.39 15.99
N ILE A 197 -14.39 6.49 15.96
CA ILE A 197 -13.91 7.12 14.74
C ILE A 197 -12.38 7.13 14.73
N ALA A 198 -11.77 6.85 13.59
CA ALA A 198 -10.33 6.76 13.43
C ALA A 198 -9.95 6.87 11.94
N GLY A 199 -9.77 8.09 11.44
CA GLY A 199 -9.20 8.40 10.14
C GLY A 199 -9.67 7.44 9.03
N ILE A 200 -8.71 6.95 8.25
CA ILE A 200 -8.97 6.11 7.07
C ILE A 200 -9.49 4.71 7.41
N ILE A 201 -9.14 4.17 8.59
CA ILE A 201 -9.57 2.83 8.99
C ILE A 201 -11.04 2.78 9.40
N THR A 202 -11.71 3.93 9.50
CA THR A 202 -13.17 4.07 9.72
C THR A 202 -13.85 4.75 8.53
N THR A 203 -13.40 4.43 7.32
CA THR A 203 -14.06 4.84 6.07
C THR A 203 -14.77 3.66 5.44
N GLN A 204 -15.83 3.92 4.67
CA GLN A 204 -16.58 2.89 3.97
C GLN A 204 -15.67 2.06 3.05
N ARG A 205 -14.75 2.72 2.32
CA ARG A 205 -13.82 2.04 1.42
C ARG A 205 -12.88 1.07 2.13
N PHE A 206 -12.35 1.44 3.30
CA PHE A 206 -11.54 0.51 4.08
C PHE A 206 -12.35 -0.72 4.51
N TYR A 207 -13.56 -0.51 5.03
CA TYR A 207 -14.44 -1.59 5.48
C TYR A 207 -14.95 -2.47 4.34
N ALA A 208 -15.22 -1.89 3.17
CA ALA A 208 -15.65 -2.59 1.96
C ALA A 208 -14.50 -3.36 1.31
N ARG A 209 -13.26 -2.85 1.35
CA ARG A 209 -12.10 -3.57 0.84
C ARG A 209 -11.74 -4.76 1.73
N TYR A 210 -11.74 -4.55 3.04
CA TYR A 210 -11.41 -5.55 4.03
C TYR A 210 -12.70 -6.09 4.66
N THR A 211 -13.49 -6.80 3.85
CA THR A 211 -14.77 -7.35 4.30
C THR A 211 -14.61 -8.34 5.45
N THR A 212 -15.65 -8.40 6.28
CA THR A 212 -15.76 -9.34 7.39
C THR A 212 -16.79 -10.41 7.08
N THR A 213 -16.59 -11.59 7.64
CA THR A 213 -17.50 -12.73 7.57
C THR A 213 -17.63 -13.32 8.98
N ALA A 214 -18.63 -14.16 9.20
CA ALA A 214 -18.78 -14.88 10.48
C ALA A 214 -17.51 -15.68 10.85
N LEU A 215 -16.77 -16.15 9.86
CA LEU A 215 -15.52 -16.91 10.02
C LEU A 215 -14.31 -16.01 10.27
N ASN A 216 -14.22 -14.93 9.51
CA ASN A 216 -13.11 -13.99 9.57
C ASN A 216 -13.14 -13.15 10.87
N LYS A 217 -14.33 -12.83 11.41
CA LYS A 217 -14.49 -12.03 12.64
C LYS A 217 -13.60 -10.76 12.65
N ASN A 218 -13.53 -10.06 11.50
CA ASN A 218 -12.71 -8.87 11.22
C ASN A 218 -11.18 -9.06 11.18
N ARG A 219 -10.65 -10.28 11.25
CA ARG A 219 -9.20 -10.57 11.17
C ARG A 219 -8.55 -10.03 9.90
N ARG A 220 -9.24 -9.97 8.75
CA ARG A 220 -8.73 -9.32 7.52
C ARG A 220 -8.45 -7.83 7.72
N ARG A 221 -9.34 -7.13 8.43
CA ARG A 221 -9.13 -5.72 8.78
C ARG A 221 -7.96 -5.57 9.73
N ALA A 222 -7.88 -6.45 10.72
CA ALA A 222 -6.76 -6.44 11.66
C ALA A 222 -5.41 -6.71 10.98
N ALA A 223 -5.36 -7.72 10.12
CA ALA A 223 -4.18 -8.04 9.32
C ALA A 223 -3.77 -6.88 8.41
N ALA A 224 -4.74 -6.20 7.80
CA ALA A 224 -4.48 -4.98 7.03
C ALA A 224 -3.85 -3.89 7.90
N VAL A 225 -4.38 -3.64 9.10
CA VAL A 225 -3.82 -2.66 10.05
C VAL A 225 -2.35 -2.98 10.37
N PHE A 226 -2.04 -4.23 10.74
CA PHE A 226 -0.67 -4.66 11.01
C PHE A 226 0.25 -4.48 9.80
N ARG A 227 -0.18 -4.93 8.63
CA ARG A 227 0.62 -4.86 7.40
C ARG A 227 0.89 -3.44 6.96
N ILE A 228 -0.11 -2.57 7.04
CA ILE A 228 -0.08 -1.22 6.47
C ILE A 228 0.52 -0.21 7.44
N PHE A 229 0.26 -0.33 8.73
CA PHE A 229 0.67 0.69 9.68
C PHE A 229 1.86 0.28 10.53
N LEU A 230 2.11 -1.03 10.68
CA LEU A 230 3.21 -1.57 11.49
C LEU A 230 4.20 -2.41 10.67
N CYS A 231 3.99 -2.55 9.35
CA CYS A 231 4.83 -3.33 8.44
C CYS A 231 5.03 -4.79 8.90
N ASP A 232 4.07 -5.29 9.67
CA ASP A 232 4.03 -6.66 10.14
C ASP A 232 3.21 -7.48 9.12
N PRO A 233 3.80 -8.44 8.40
CA PRO A 233 3.20 -9.11 7.23
C PRO A 233 2.10 -10.12 7.62
N MET A 234 1.20 -9.71 8.51
CA MET A 234 0.06 -10.48 8.95
C MET A 234 -0.89 -10.74 7.78
N ALA A 235 -1.36 -11.99 7.70
CA ALA A 235 -2.40 -12.41 6.80
C ALA A 235 -3.51 -13.09 7.60
N ALA A 236 -4.76 -12.84 7.23
CA ALA A 236 -5.86 -13.60 7.78
C ALA A 236 -5.96 -14.91 7.00
N ALA A 237 -5.68 -16.04 7.66
CA ALA A 237 -5.84 -17.38 7.10
C ALA A 237 -7.34 -17.71 6.98
N ILE A 238 -7.99 -17.16 5.94
CA ILE A 238 -9.37 -17.49 5.62
C ILE A 238 -9.35 -18.09 4.22
N PRO A 239 -9.70 -19.37 4.09
CA PRO A 239 -9.76 -19.98 2.77
C PRO A 239 -10.77 -19.20 1.93
N GLU A 240 -10.35 -18.78 0.74
CA GLU A 240 -11.22 -18.19 -0.29
C GLU A 240 -12.10 -19.29 -0.88
N VAL A 241 -12.99 -19.85 -0.06
CA VAL A 241 -13.91 -20.87 -0.56
C VAL A 241 -15.01 -20.12 -1.28
N HIS A 242 -14.87 -20.02 -2.62
CA HIS A 242 -15.97 -19.67 -3.53
C HIS A 242 -17.20 -20.55 -3.30
N ASP A 243 -16.98 -21.75 -2.76
CA ASP A 243 -18.00 -22.66 -2.31
C ASP A 243 -18.26 -22.55 -0.78
N THR A 244 -18.96 -21.49 -0.39
CA THR A 244 -19.42 -21.33 1.00
C THR A 244 -20.34 -22.46 1.46
N SER A 245 -20.82 -23.35 0.57
CA SER A 245 -21.66 -24.48 0.93
C SER A 245 -20.91 -25.50 1.79
N LYS A 246 -19.68 -25.90 1.43
CA LYS A 246 -18.88 -26.82 2.26
C LYS A 246 -18.56 -26.28 3.64
N LEU A 247 -18.34 -24.97 3.73
CA LEU A 247 -18.08 -24.28 4.99
C LEU A 247 -19.37 -24.12 5.81
N LYS A 248 -20.49 -23.86 5.15
CA LYS A 248 -21.82 -23.93 5.76
C LYS A 248 -22.17 -25.34 6.20
N ASP A 249 -21.81 -26.39 5.46
CA ASP A 249 -22.08 -27.78 5.82
C ASP A 249 -21.19 -28.26 6.98
N LEU A 250 -20.00 -27.69 7.14
CA LEU A 250 -19.14 -27.88 8.31
C LEU A 250 -19.67 -27.17 9.57
N ILE A 251 -20.33 -26.03 9.41
CA ILE A 251 -20.86 -25.22 10.54
C ILE A 251 -22.34 -25.55 10.85
N PHE A 252 -23.08 -25.94 9.81
CA PHE A 252 -24.52 -26.19 9.74
C PHE A 252 -24.78 -27.41 8.82
N PRO A 253 -24.32 -28.63 9.19
CA PRO A 253 -24.57 -29.84 8.42
C PRO A 253 -26.07 -30.01 8.15
N ALA A 254 -26.41 -30.22 6.87
CA ALA A 254 -27.76 -30.12 6.31
C ALA A 254 -28.86 -30.96 7.00
N ASN A 255 -28.52 -31.91 7.86
CA ASN A 255 -29.45 -32.83 8.52
C ASN A 255 -29.35 -32.87 10.06
N GLY A 256 -28.57 -31.98 10.69
CA GLY A 256 -28.45 -31.93 12.14
C GLY A 256 -28.84 -30.57 12.69
N GLN A 257 -29.82 -30.51 13.60
CA GLN A 257 -29.96 -29.37 14.49
C GLN A 257 -28.71 -29.31 15.36
N VAL A 258 -27.68 -28.60 14.90
CA VAL A 258 -26.50 -28.34 15.73
C VAL A 258 -26.97 -27.40 16.84
N THR A 259 -27.01 -27.92 18.05
CA THR A 259 -27.33 -27.10 19.22
C THR A 259 -26.27 -26.00 19.37
N GLU A 260 -26.63 -24.84 19.94
CA GLU A 260 -25.66 -23.76 20.18
C GLU A 260 -24.44 -24.24 20.98
N SER A 261 -24.62 -25.25 21.85
CA SER A 261 -23.55 -25.95 22.57
C SER A 261 -22.59 -26.72 21.67
N GLN A 262 -23.07 -27.40 20.62
CA GLN A 262 -22.22 -28.14 19.68
C GLN A 262 -21.48 -27.20 18.72
N VAL A 263 -22.12 -26.09 18.32
CA VAL A 263 -21.43 -25.03 17.56
C VAL A 263 -20.32 -24.41 18.41
N ARG A 264 -20.57 -24.17 19.71
CA ARG A 264 -19.53 -23.74 20.65
C ARG A 264 -18.44 -24.79 20.79
N GLU A 265 -18.76 -26.06 20.99
CA GLU A 265 -17.76 -27.14 21.13
C GLU A 265 -16.87 -27.27 19.88
N ILE A 266 -17.43 -27.22 18.67
CA ILE A 266 -16.65 -27.27 17.42
C ILE A 266 -15.76 -26.02 17.24
N LEU A 267 -16.25 -24.84 17.64
CA LEU A 267 -15.50 -23.58 17.57
C LEU A 267 -14.48 -23.40 18.71
N ASP A 268 -14.77 -23.96 19.88
CA ASP A 268 -13.98 -23.85 21.10
C ASP A 268 -12.89 -24.93 21.16
N ASP A 269 -13.09 -26.13 20.59
CA ASP A 269 -12.23 -27.26 20.94
C ASP A 269 -10.87 -27.30 20.22
N LYS A 270 -10.64 -26.68 19.04
CA LYS A 270 -9.34 -26.91 18.35
C LYS A 270 -8.67 -25.74 17.63
N HIS A 271 -9.39 -24.72 17.16
CA HIS A 271 -8.74 -23.67 16.35
C HIS A 271 -8.15 -22.51 17.15
N GLY A 272 -8.62 -22.27 18.39
CA GLY A 272 -8.18 -21.16 19.23
C GLY A 272 -7.03 -21.48 20.20
N THR A 273 -6.63 -22.74 20.31
CA THR A 273 -5.67 -23.21 21.36
C THR A 273 -4.45 -23.92 20.79
N GLN A 274 -4.47 -24.30 19.51
CA GLN A 274 -3.31 -24.87 18.82
C GLN A 274 -2.17 -23.85 18.72
N GLU A 275 -0.95 -24.28 19.02
CA GLU A 275 0.24 -23.42 19.02
C GLU A 275 0.44 -22.70 17.68
N ASP A 276 0.21 -23.40 16.57
CA ASP A 276 0.34 -22.84 15.23
C ASP A 276 -0.73 -21.80 14.90
N CYS A 277 -1.97 -22.00 15.35
CA CYS A 277 -3.04 -21.02 15.19
C CYS A 277 -2.78 -19.78 16.05
N MET A 278 -2.31 -20.00 17.29
CA MET A 278 -2.07 -18.92 18.23
C MET A 278 -1.06 -17.91 17.72
N LYS A 279 -0.07 -18.32 16.90
CA LYS A 279 0.92 -17.42 16.25
C LYS A 279 0.29 -16.19 15.58
N CYS A 280 -0.91 -16.31 15.02
CA CYS A 280 -1.65 -15.20 14.42
C CYS A 280 -2.79 -14.70 15.30
N HIS A 281 -3.53 -15.60 15.95
CA HIS A 281 -4.74 -15.24 16.69
C HIS A 281 -4.48 -14.28 17.86
N TYR A 282 -3.34 -14.39 18.55
CA TYR A 282 -3.02 -13.49 19.68
C TYR A 282 -2.94 -12.02 19.25
N LYS A 283 -2.60 -11.74 17.99
CA LYS A 283 -2.57 -10.37 17.43
C LYS A 283 -3.92 -9.99 16.82
N LEU A 284 -4.48 -10.88 16.00
CA LEU A 284 -5.60 -10.54 15.12
C LEU A 284 -6.94 -10.48 15.85
N ASP A 285 -7.16 -11.33 16.86
CA ASP A 285 -8.46 -11.42 17.53
C ASP A 285 -8.74 -10.21 18.43
N PRO A 286 -7.79 -9.78 19.30
CA PRO A 286 -8.01 -8.59 20.13
C PRO A 286 -8.17 -7.30 19.31
N LEU A 287 -7.44 -7.17 18.21
CA LEU A 287 -7.55 -5.99 17.34
C LEU A 287 -8.81 -6.08 16.47
N GLY A 288 -9.14 -7.26 15.94
CA GLY A 288 -10.36 -7.50 15.16
C GLY A 288 -11.66 -7.24 15.95
N ALA A 289 -11.62 -7.42 17.28
CA ALA A 289 -12.72 -7.05 18.17
C ALA A 289 -13.04 -5.54 18.11
N THR A 290 -12.04 -4.68 17.95
CA THR A 290 -12.25 -3.22 17.85
C THR A 290 -12.84 -2.76 16.51
N LEU A 291 -12.66 -3.56 15.45
CA LEU A 291 -13.04 -3.24 14.07
C LEU A 291 -14.41 -3.84 13.68
N ARG A 292 -15.26 -4.10 14.68
CA ARG A 292 -16.62 -4.62 14.49
C ARG A 292 -17.52 -3.54 13.88
N ALA A 293 -17.73 -3.63 12.58
CA ALA A 293 -18.84 -2.96 11.90
C ALA A 293 -19.16 -3.60 10.54
N SER A 294 -20.32 -3.25 9.99
CA SER A 294 -20.69 -3.62 8.63
C SER A 294 -19.90 -2.80 7.62
N PRO A 295 -19.62 -3.30 6.40
CA PRO A 295 -19.15 -2.45 5.31
C PRO A 295 -20.13 -1.35 4.90
N LEU A 296 -21.40 -1.47 5.30
CA LEU A 296 -22.44 -0.50 4.96
C LEU A 296 -22.62 0.57 6.02
N VAL A 297 -22.45 0.24 7.31
CA VAL A 297 -22.76 1.12 8.44
C VAL A 297 -21.77 0.90 9.58
N LEU A 298 -21.22 1.99 10.09
CA LEU A 298 -20.39 2.02 11.28
C LEU A 298 -21.26 1.84 12.53
N HIS A 299 -20.76 1.09 13.51
CA HIS A 299 -21.56 0.74 14.69
C HIS A 299 -21.79 1.96 15.59
N GLU A 300 -22.99 2.07 16.18
CA GLU A 300 -23.36 3.19 17.08
C GLU A 300 -22.52 3.24 18.37
N ARG A 301 -22.08 2.07 18.83
CA ARG A 301 -21.28 1.88 20.06
C ARG A 301 -19.84 1.49 19.73
N PRO A 302 -18.85 1.99 20.48
CA PRO A 302 -17.48 1.55 20.33
C PRO A 302 -17.34 0.07 20.72
N SER A 303 -16.36 -0.60 20.12
CA SER A 303 -16.00 -1.97 20.47
C SER A 303 -14.60 -1.98 21.07
N ALA A 304 -14.49 -2.39 22.33
CA ALA A 304 -13.21 -2.50 23.01
C ALA A 304 -12.38 -3.67 22.46
N GLY A 305 -11.07 -3.63 22.71
CA GLY A 305 -10.12 -4.67 22.33
C GLY A 305 -8.70 -4.28 22.71
N SER A 306 -7.71 -4.77 21.96
CA SER A 306 -6.30 -4.46 22.23
C SER A 306 -5.44 -4.42 20.97
N LEU A 307 -4.38 -3.61 21.01
CA LEU A 307 -3.22 -3.74 20.13
C LEU A 307 -2.21 -4.69 20.80
N VAL A 308 -2.07 -5.89 20.24
CA VAL A 308 -1.13 -6.91 20.74
C VAL A 308 -0.11 -7.27 19.68
N TYR A 309 1.19 -7.12 19.97
CA TYR A 309 2.25 -7.53 19.07
C TYR A 309 3.59 -7.70 19.79
N ARG A 310 4.54 -8.34 19.13
CA ARG A 310 5.91 -8.50 19.62
C ARG A 310 6.80 -7.46 18.94
N ARG A 311 7.54 -6.68 19.73
CA ARG A 311 8.55 -5.74 19.26
C ARG A 311 9.77 -6.45 18.71
N ALA A 312 10.63 -5.71 18.01
CA ALA A 312 11.88 -6.24 17.46
C ALA A 312 12.84 -6.79 18.53
N ASN A 313 12.79 -6.26 19.76
CA ASN A 313 13.56 -6.74 20.91
C ASN A 313 12.95 -7.99 21.60
N GLY A 314 11.83 -8.52 21.09
CA GLY A 314 11.12 -9.66 21.66
C GLY A 314 10.07 -9.33 22.72
N GLU A 315 9.98 -8.07 23.17
CA GLU A 315 9.00 -7.61 24.15
C GLU A 315 7.57 -7.72 23.61
N MET A 316 6.64 -8.22 24.43
CA MET A 316 5.22 -8.26 24.10
C MET A 316 4.55 -6.95 24.52
N VAL A 317 4.00 -6.24 23.54
CA VAL A 317 3.12 -5.09 23.77
C VAL A 317 1.69 -5.59 23.79
N ASN A 318 0.93 -5.21 24.82
CA ASN A 318 -0.52 -5.38 24.89
C ASN A 318 -1.14 -4.09 25.43
N LYS A 319 -1.72 -3.29 24.53
CA LYS A 319 -2.39 -2.03 24.86
C LYS A 319 -3.88 -2.20 24.69
N HIS A 320 -4.60 -2.26 25.82
CA HIS A 320 -6.07 -2.22 25.83
C HIS A 320 -6.58 -0.88 25.33
N VAL A 321 -7.68 -0.91 24.57
CA VAL A 321 -8.31 0.26 23.96
C VAL A 321 -9.83 0.16 24.04
N ALA A 322 -10.50 1.29 24.30
CA ALA A 322 -11.96 1.36 24.42
C ALA A 322 -12.67 1.30 23.05
N GLY A 323 -11.97 1.62 21.97
CA GLY A 323 -12.52 1.63 20.62
C GLY A 323 -11.47 1.88 19.55
N VAL A 324 -11.89 1.92 18.30
CA VAL A 324 -11.02 2.13 17.14
C VAL A 324 -10.31 3.50 17.18
N GLY A 325 -10.92 4.53 17.78
CA GLY A 325 -10.30 5.84 17.97
C GLY A 325 -9.08 5.81 18.88
N GLU A 326 -9.14 5.05 19.97
CA GLU A 326 -8.00 4.83 20.87
C GLU A 326 -6.98 3.86 20.25
N LEU A 327 -7.44 2.86 19.48
CA LEU A 327 -6.56 1.98 18.70
C LEU A 327 -5.66 2.78 17.75
N ALA A 328 -6.23 3.71 16.99
CA ALA A 328 -5.46 4.54 16.06
C ALA A 328 -4.39 5.35 16.79
N LYS A 329 -4.73 6.00 17.91
CA LYS A 329 -3.76 6.72 18.74
C LYS A 329 -2.66 5.79 19.24
N ALA A 330 -3.05 4.63 19.79
CA ALA A 330 -2.13 3.60 20.26
C ALA A 330 -1.14 3.14 19.17
N ILE A 331 -1.59 2.98 17.92
CA ILE A 331 -0.73 2.62 16.78
C ILE A 331 0.26 3.74 16.48
N THR A 332 -0.20 4.99 16.38
CA THR A 332 0.65 6.14 16.02
C THR A 332 1.74 6.44 17.06
N GLU A 333 1.54 6.04 18.32
CA GLU A 333 2.52 6.20 19.39
C GLU A 333 3.67 5.18 19.32
N GLN A 334 3.56 4.13 18.51
CA GLN A 334 4.58 3.07 18.46
C GLN A 334 5.79 3.46 17.59
N PRO A 335 7.02 3.09 17.98
CA PRO A 335 8.20 3.26 17.13
C PRO A 335 8.11 2.50 15.80
N GLU A 336 7.50 1.30 15.81
CA GLU A 336 7.30 0.48 14.60
C GLU A 336 6.44 1.20 13.56
N TYR A 337 5.45 1.99 14.01
CA TYR A 337 4.64 2.79 13.10
C TYR A 337 5.49 3.83 12.37
N ALA A 338 6.30 4.63 13.08
CA ALA A 338 7.17 5.62 12.44
C ALA A 338 8.15 4.98 11.45
N ALA A 339 8.78 3.86 11.84
CA ALA A 339 9.69 3.11 10.97
C ALA A 339 8.98 2.60 9.70
N CYS A 340 7.75 2.08 9.86
CA CYS A 340 6.94 1.59 8.76
C CYS A 340 6.53 2.71 7.80
N GLN A 341 6.03 3.84 8.32
CA GLN A 341 5.62 4.98 7.50
C GLN A 341 6.81 5.57 6.73
N VAL A 342 7.97 5.74 7.37
CA VAL A 342 9.22 6.13 6.71
C VAL A 342 9.62 5.14 5.60
N GLY A 343 9.36 3.84 5.80
CA GLY A 343 9.33 2.79 4.77
C GLY A 343 8.60 3.18 3.50
N TYR A 344 7.33 3.53 3.62
CA TYR A 344 6.52 3.89 2.47
C TYR A 344 6.99 5.18 1.82
N PHE A 345 7.29 6.23 2.59
CA PHE A 345 7.83 7.48 2.03
C PHE A 345 9.14 7.23 1.26
N TRP A 346 10.05 6.39 1.77
CA TRP A 346 11.27 6.02 1.04
C TRP A 346 10.94 5.40 -0.32
N ASN A 347 10.10 4.37 -0.32
CA ASN A 347 9.73 3.66 -1.54
C ASN A 347 8.99 4.56 -2.55
N TRP A 348 8.17 5.49 -2.06
CA TRP A 348 7.37 6.39 -2.87
C TRP A 348 8.14 7.52 -3.57
N PHE A 349 9.20 8.02 -2.93
CA PHE A 349 9.91 9.21 -3.42
C PHE A 349 11.33 8.88 -3.90
N ILE A 350 12.06 8.05 -3.16
CA ILE A 350 13.45 7.70 -3.49
C ILE A 350 13.46 6.46 -4.39
N GLY A 351 12.73 5.43 -3.99
CA GLY A 351 12.62 4.15 -4.70
C GLY A 351 13.20 2.99 -3.89
N SER A 352 12.60 1.81 -4.01
CA SER A 352 13.05 0.59 -3.33
C SER A 352 14.39 0.06 -3.88
N ASP A 353 14.80 0.54 -5.04
CA ASP A 353 16.05 0.20 -5.71
C ASP A 353 17.27 0.92 -5.14
N ILE A 354 17.07 1.96 -4.33
CA ILE A 354 18.14 2.62 -3.61
C ILE A 354 18.19 2.01 -2.20
N PRO A 355 19.31 1.35 -1.81
CA PRO A 355 19.43 0.70 -0.52
C PRO A 355 19.23 1.69 0.62
N ARG A 356 18.42 1.30 1.60
CA ARG A 356 18.22 2.05 2.84
C ARG A 356 18.94 1.35 3.98
N THR A 357 20.11 1.85 4.37
CA THR A 357 20.87 1.29 5.50
C THR A 357 20.14 1.54 6.83
N ALA A 358 20.57 0.85 7.89
CA ALA A 358 19.98 1.04 9.22
C ALA A 358 20.18 2.47 9.74
N GLU A 359 21.35 3.07 9.47
CA GLU A 359 21.70 4.44 9.87
C GLU A 359 20.84 5.47 9.14
N ILE A 360 20.66 5.30 7.82
CA ILE A 360 19.76 6.15 7.02
C ILE A 360 18.33 6.01 7.58
N ASN A 361 17.86 4.79 7.80
CA ASN A 361 16.51 4.56 8.32
C ASN A 361 16.28 5.25 9.68
N GLN A 362 17.23 5.12 10.61
CA GLN A 362 17.15 5.76 11.92
C GLN A 362 17.12 7.29 11.81
N SER A 363 18.02 7.87 11.01
CA SER A 363 18.04 9.31 10.75
C SER A 363 16.74 9.83 10.13
N LEU A 364 16.11 9.04 9.26
CA LEU A 364 14.82 9.39 8.66
C LEU A 364 13.69 9.35 9.70
N ILE A 365 13.66 8.37 10.60
CA ILE A 365 12.66 8.27 11.69
C ILE A 365 12.78 9.47 12.63
N GLU A 366 14.01 9.81 13.04
CA GLU A 366 14.28 10.98 13.87
C GLU A 366 13.80 12.25 13.18
N LYS A 367 14.10 12.42 11.89
CA LYS A 367 13.66 13.60 11.14
C LYS A 367 12.13 13.65 10.98
N PHE A 368 11.50 12.50 10.73
CA PHE A 368 10.04 12.41 10.62
C PHE A 368 9.35 12.88 11.91
N ASN A 369 9.85 12.42 13.06
CA ASN A 369 9.36 12.86 14.37
C ASN A 369 9.68 14.34 14.65
N GLN A 370 10.91 14.80 14.34
CA GLN A 370 11.33 16.20 14.54
C GLN A 370 10.44 17.18 13.77
N LEU A 371 10.01 16.83 12.56
CA LEU A 371 9.12 17.64 11.73
C LEU A 371 7.65 17.57 12.18
N GLY A 372 7.36 17.00 13.35
CA GLY A 372 6.00 16.79 13.83
C GLY A 372 5.19 15.88 12.92
N ARG A 373 5.88 15.01 12.17
CA ARG A 373 5.31 14.10 11.16
C ARG A 373 4.48 14.81 10.10
N LYS A 374 4.70 16.11 9.88
CA LYS A 374 4.00 16.90 8.86
C LYS A 374 4.31 16.38 7.47
N THR A 375 3.24 16.07 6.74
CA THR A 375 3.32 15.31 5.47
C THR A 375 4.21 15.98 4.44
N ASN A 376 3.96 17.26 4.13
CA ASN A 376 4.68 17.96 3.07
C ASN A 376 6.10 18.34 3.52
N ASP A 377 6.29 18.65 4.80
CA ASP A 377 7.63 18.95 5.35
C ASP A 377 8.53 17.73 5.23
N PHE A 378 8.02 16.54 5.56
CA PHE A 378 8.79 15.32 5.41
C PHE A 378 9.01 14.95 3.94
N VAL A 379 8.03 15.14 3.06
CA VAL A 379 8.22 14.94 1.61
C VAL A 379 9.29 15.88 1.06
N ALA A 380 9.28 17.16 1.43
CA ALA A 380 10.28 18.14 1.04
C ALA A 380 11.69 17.72 1.47
N TYR A 381 11.81 17.22 2.71
CA TYR A 381 13.05 16.65 3.22
C TYR A 381 13.49 15.44 2.39
N MET A 382 12.60 14.48 2.13
CA MET A 382 12.89 13.27 1.36
C MET A 382 13.42 13.57 -0.05
N VAL A 383 12.79 14.49 -0.77
CA VAL A 383 13.21 14.83 -2.14
C VAL A 383 14.46 15.72 -2.18
N SER A 384 14.84 16.34 -1.07
CA SER A 384 16.07 17.12 -0.93
C SER A 384 17.30 16.26 -0.58
N ARG A 385 17.10 14.98 -0.24
CA ARG A 385 18.18 14.09 0.15
C ARG A 385 19.10 13.70 -1.03
N PRO A 386 20.39 13.41 -0.78
CA PRO A 386 21.32 12.92 -1.80
C PRO A 386 20.81 11.68 -2.54
N GLU A 387 20.16 10.76 -1.82
CA GLU A 387 19.64 9.51 -2.39
C GLU A 387 18.53 9.77 -3.44
N PHE A 388 17.76 10.85 -3.30
CA PHE A 388 16.83 11.23 -4.36
C PHE A 388 17.57 11.71 -5.62
N ARG A 389 18.74 12.35 -5.48
CA ARG A 389 19.59 12.80 -6.59
C ARG A 389 20.39 11.68 -7.23
N GLN A 390 20.47 10.50 -6.62
CA GLN A 390 21.16 9.38 -7.25
C GLN A 390 20.40 8.93 -8.50
N ARG A 391 21.14 8.79 -9.60
CA ARG A 391 20.61 8.14 -10.80
C ARG A 391 20.32 6.69 -10.44
N LYS A 392 19.15 6.20 -10.86
CA LYS A 392 18.81 4.77 -10.76
C LYS A 392 20.01 3.98 -11.28
N LEU A 393 20.72 3.27 -10.41
CA LEU A 393 21.83 2.37 -10.80
C LEU A 393 21.27 1.07 -11.40
N SER A 394 20.13 1.16 -12.06
CA SER A 394 19.47 0.01 -12.64
C SER A 394 20.09 -0.22 -14.01
N THR A 395 20.96 -1.22 -14.11
CA THR A 395 21.26 -1.85 -15.40
C THR A 395 19.94 -2.22 -16.11
N PRO A 396 19.90 -2.35 -17.44
CA PRO A 396 18.71 -2.82 -18.14
C PRO A 396 18.11 -4.09 -17.51
N GLN A 397 18.98 -4.99 -17.02
CA GLN A 397 18.62 -6.20 -16.29
C GLN A 397 17.94 -5.89 -14.94
N ALA A 398 18.46 -4.95 -14.15
CA ALA A 398 17.84 -4.55 -12.89
C ALA A 398 16.47 -3.86 -13.08
N VAL A 399 16.32 -3.06 -14.15
CA VAL A 399 15.00 -2.48 -14.52
C VAL A 399 14.02 -3.61 -14.88
N MET A 400 14.47 -4.57 -15.69
CA MET A 400 13.67 -5.72 -16.08
C MET A 400 13.26 -6.55 -14.86
N ALA A 401 14.21 -6.89 -13.98
CA ALA A 401 13.97 -7.64 -12.75
C ALA A 401 12.98 -6.92 -11.82
N SER A 402 13.09 -5.59 -11.68
CA SER A 402 12.16 -4.78 -10.89
C SER A 402 10.74 -4.79 -11.47
N ASN A 403 10.60 -4.67 -12.79
CA ASN A 403 9.30 -4.73 -13.45
C ASN A 403 8.67 -6.12 -13.33
N VAL A 404 9.46 -7.19 -13.51
CA VAL A 404 8.99 -8.56 -13.32
C VAL A 404 8.62 -8.82 -11.86
N ARG A 405 9.41 -8.35 -10.89
CA ARG A 405 9.03 -8.47 -9.47
C ARG A 405 7.67 -7.82 -9.21
N THR A 406 7.44 -6.62 -9.73
CA THR A 406 6.17 -5.90 -9.58
C THR A 406 5.00 -6.70 -10.17
N PHE A 407 5.22 -7.36 -11.31
CA PHE A 407 4.24 -8.28 -11.88
C PHE A 407 4.00 -9.49 -10.96
N LEU A 408 5.06 -10.16 -10.50
CA LEU A 408 4.97 -11.36 -9.67
C LEU A 408 4.37 -11.09 -8.28
N GLN A 409 4.53 -9.87 -7.73
CA GLN A 409 3.82 -9.44 -6.50
C GLN A 409 2.29 -9.49 -6.66
N ARG A 410 1.78 -9.32 -7.88
CA ARG A 410 0.34 -9.47 -8.16
C ARG A 410 -0.05 -10.94 -8.10
N CYS A 411 0.80 -11.83 -8.62
CA CYS A 411 0.62 -13.27 -8.45
C CYS A 411 0.59 -13.63 -6.95
N ASP A 412 1.52 -13.11 -6.15
CA ASP A 412 1.53 -13.31 -4.70
C ASP A 412 0.16 -12.93 -4.11
N SER A 413 -0.37 -11.75 -4.44
CA SER A 413 -1.66 -11.30 -3.93
C SER A 413 -2.84 -12.20 -4.30
N CYS A 414 -2.83 -12.80 -5.50
CA CYS A 414 -3.86 -13.73 -5.94
C CYS A 414 -3.73 -15.11 -5.28
N HIS A 415 -2.50 -15.51 -4.90
CA HIS A 415 -2.21 -16.84 -4.39
C HIS A 415 -1.92 -16.90 -2.89
N MET A 416 -1.95 -15.77 -2.19
CA MET A 416 -1.71 -15.68 -0.74
C MET A 416 -2.58 -16.62 0.10
N SER A 417 -3.72 -17.06 -0.42
CA SER A 417 -4.70 -17.93 0.24
C SER A 417 -4.55 -19.43 -0.10
N GLN A 418 -3.70 -19.82 -1.06
CA GLN A 418 -3.66 -21.19 -1.58
C GLN A 418 -2.70 -22.10 -0.79
N GLN A 419 -3.17 -23.33 -0.51
CA GLN A 419 -2.41 -24.43 0.08
C GLN A 419 -2.21 -25.53 -0.98
N PRO A 420 -1.00 -26.14 -1.12
CA PRO A 420 0.21 -25.86 -0.34
C PRO A 420 0.78 -24.46 -0.63
N HIS A 421 1.43 -23.85 0.37
CA HIS A 421 1.94 -22.49 0.29
C HIS A 421 2.86 -22.30 -0.92
N LEU A 422 2.39 -21.56 -1.92
CA LEU A 422 3.23 -21.10 -3.02
C LEU A 422 4.34 -20.20 -2.44
N PRO A 423 5.56 -20.23 -3.01
CA PRO A 423 6.59 -19.28 -2.59
C PRO A 423 6.14 -17.86 -2.92
N ALA A 424 6.66 -16.88 -2.18
CA ALA A 424 6.57 -15.49 -2.60
C ALA A 424 7.37 -15.31 -3.90
N PHE A 425 6.67 -15.22 -5.02
CA PHE A 425 7.25 -15.09 -6.36
C PHE A 425 8.05 -13.80 -6.52
N ALA A 426 7.76 -12.78 -5.71
CA ALA A 426 8.53 -11.54 -5.68
C ALA A 426 9.85 -11.62 -4.91
N LYS A 427 10.10 -12.73 -4.19
CA LYS A 427 11.33 -12.95 -3.41
C LYS A 427 12.30 -13.79 -4.24
N TRP A 428 13.46 -13.21 -4.54
CA TRP A 428 14.53 -13.88 -5.27
C TRP A 428 15.49 -14.60 -4.30
N PRO A 429 15.93 -15.83 -4.61
CA PRO A 429 15.41 -16.72 -5.65
C PRO A 429 14.03 -17.28 -5.29
N ILE A 430 13.16 -17.49 -6.30
CA ILE A 430 11.81 -18.01 -6.09
C ILE A 430 11.90 -19.39 -5.43
N GLY A 431 11.23 -19.58 -4.29
CA GLY A 431 11.29 -20.84 -3.55
C GLY A 431 12.55 -21.04 -2.70
N GLY A 432 13.43 -20.03 -2.59
CA GLY A 432 14.53 -19.99 -1.62
C GLY A 432 15.90 -20.44 -2.16
N ASP A 433 15.94 -21.23 -3.22
CA ASP A 433 17.17 -21.68 -3.88
C ASP A 433 17.05 -21.72 -5.42
N ALA A 434 18.17 -21.93 -6.12
CA ALA A 434 18.22 -21.91 -7.58
C ALA A 434 17.47 -23.08 -8.25
N GLY A 435 17.44 -24.27 -7.63
CA GLY A 435 16.71 -25.44 -8.12
C GLY A 435 15.21 -25.23 -8.01
N SER A 436 14.76 -24.75 -6.86
CA SER A 436 13.38 -24.32 -6.62
C SER A 436 12.97 -23.22 -7.60
N ALA A 437 13.82 -22.21 -7.82
CA ALA A 437 13.54 -21.14 -8.76
C ALA A 437 13.35 -21.68 -10.18
N LYS A 438 14.21 -22.59 -10.64
CA LYS A 438 14.09 -23.23 -11.96
C LYS A 438 12.75 -23.98 -12.12
N SER A 439 12.33 -24.70 -11.09
CA SER A 439 11.05 -25.41 -11.09
C SER A 439 9.87 -24.43 -11.21
N TRP A 440 9.84 -23.40 -10.37
CA TRP A 440 8.76 -22.41 -10.35
C TRP A 440 8.72 -21.57 -11.63
N LEU A 441 9.87 -21.19 -12.18
CA LEU A 441 9.93 -20.43 -13.43
C LEU A 441 9.40 -21.24 -14.62
N ARG A 442 9.66 -22.56 -14.66
CA ARG A 442 9.04 -23.46 -15.65
C ARG A 442 7.52 -23.51 -15.48
N GLN A 443 7.05 -23.59 -14.24
CA GLN A 443 5.61 -23.59 -13.96
C GLN A 443 4.97 -22.26 -14.36
N ILE A 444 5.54 -21.13 -13.97
CA ILE A 444 5.07 -19.79 -14.39
C ILE A 444 5.04 -19.68 -15.92
N SER A 445 6.10 -20.13 -16.60
CA SER A 445 6.16 -20.10 -18.07
C SER A 445 5.03 -20.90 -18.72
N LYS A 446 4.75 -22.09 -18.19
CA LYS A 446 3.65 -22.95 -18.64
C LYS A 446 2.28 -22.35 -18.36
N GLU A 447 2.02 -21.93 -17.13
CA GLU A 447 0.69 -21.44 -16.72
C GLU A 447 0.32 -20.11 -17.39
N LEU A 448 1.32 -19.26 -17.68
CA LEU A 448 1.15 -18.01 -18.43
C LEU A 448 1.24 -18.21 -19.96
N ASP A 449 1.50 -19.43 -20.42
CA ASP A 449 1.71 -19.79 -21.83
C ASP A 449 2.66 -18.83 -22.57
N LEU A 450 3.84 -18.60 -21.98
CA LEU A 450 4.79 -17.61 -22.50
C LEU A 450 5.31 -17.94 -23.91
N GLU A 451 5.33 -19.22 -24.30
CA GLU A 451 5.77 -19.62 -25.63
C GLU A 451 4.84 -19.14 -26.74
N HIS A 452 3.53 -19.08 -26.49
CA HIS A 452 2.54 -18.59 -27.45
C HIS A 452 2.00 -17.21 -27.06
N GLY A 453 2.75 -16.44 -26.27
CA GLY A 453 2.37 -15.08 -25.90
C GLY A 453 1.09 -14.98 -25.05
N GLY A 454 0.73 -16.06 -24.34
CA GLY A 454 -0.42 -16.14 -23.44
C GLY A 454 -1.76 -16.49 -24.09
N ASP A 455 -1.75 -16.95 -25.34
CA ASP A 455 -2.97 -17.29 -26.08
C ASP A 455 -3.72 -18.49 -25.46
N ASN A 456 -3.01 -19.42 -24.81
CA ASN A 456 -3.58 -20.61 -24.13
C ASN A 456 -3.29 -20.64 -22.63
N ARG A 457 -3.10 -19.47 -22.00
CA ARG A 457 -2.77 -19.41 -20.57
C ARG A 457 -3.88 -20.01 -19.71
N SER A 458 -3.50 -20.81 -18.71
CA SER A 458 -4.38 -21.33 -17.66
C SER A 458 -4.49 -20.37 -16.48
N MET A 459 -3.58 -19.41 -16.37
CA MET A 459 -3.55 -18.40 -15.32
C MET A 459 -3.26 -16.99 -15.87
N PRO A 460 -3.78 -15.94 -15.21
CA PRO A 460 -4.82 -15.97 -14.17
C PRO A 460 -6.20 -16.35 -14.74
N PRO A 461 -7.18 -16.75 -13.91
CA PRO A 461 -8.52 -17.14 -14.37
C PRO A 461 -9.24 -16.00 -15.07
N GLU A 462 -10.32 -16.31 -15.81
CA GLU A 462 -10.99 -15.36 -16.71
C GLU A 462 -11.47 -14.07 -16.02
N ASP A 463 -11.83 -14.15 -14.75
CA ASP A 463 -12.32 -13.10 -13.85
C ASP A 463 -11.18 -12.38 -13.08
N GLY A 464 -9.94 -12.86 -13.21
CA GLY A 464 -8.76 -12.31 -12.54
C GLY A 464 -8.02 -11.21 -13.31
N PHE A 465 -6.87 -10.82 -12.77
CA PHE A 465 -5.92 -9.94 -13.45
C PHE A 465 -5.50 -10.55 -14.80
N ARG A 466 -5.58 -9.79 -15.90
CA ARG A 466 -5.14 -10.25 -17.22
C ARG A 466 -3.79 -9.62 -17.60
N PRO A 467 -2.70 -10.39 -17.65
CA PRO A 467 -1.42 -9.91 -18.16
C PRO A 467 -1.58 -9.37 -19.59
N SER A 468 -0.97 -8.21 -19.86
CA SER A 468 -0.87 -7.70 -21.23
C SER A 468 0.18 -8.50 -22.02
N LYS A 469 0.13 -8.44 -23.36
CA LYS A 469 1.18 -9.04 -24.21
C LYS A 469 2.57 -8.49 -23.89
N GLY A 470 2.64 -7.23 -23.46
CA GLY A 470 3.89 -6.59 -23.01
C GLY A 470 4.44 -7.21 -21.73
N ASP A 471 3.57 -7.49 -20.75
CA ASP A 471 3.96 -8.15 -19.49
C ASP A 471 4.49 -9.56 -19.75
N LEU A 472 3.79 -10.33 -20.59
CA LEU A 472 4.18 -11.71 -20.94
C LEU A 472 5.54 -11.74 -21.66
N LYS A 473 5.73 -10.83 -22.63
CA LYS A 473 7.02 -10.68 -23.31
C LYS A 473 8.14 -10.31 -22.35
N LEU A 474 7.88 -9.41 -21.40
CA LEU A 474 8.86 -8.99 -20.39
C LEU A 474 9.28 -10.18 -19.51
N ILE A 475 8.32 -10.97 -19.02
CA ILE A 475 8.60 -12.14 -18.18
C ILE A 475 9.39 -13.19 -18.96
N LYS A 476 8.97 -13.48 -20.21
CA LYS A 476 9.69 -14.42 -21.08
C LYS A 476 11.15 -13.99 -21.26
N GLN A 477 11.38 -12.76 -21.69
CA GLN A 477 12.72 -12.21 -21.89
C GLN A 477 13.55 -12.27 -20.62
N TRP A 478 12.95 -11.99 -19.47
CA TRP A 478 13.63 -12.07 -18.19
C TRP A 478 14.01 -13.51 -17.82
N ILE A 479 13.14 -14.50 -18.05
CA ILE A 479 13.46 -15.93 -17.86
C ILE A 479 14.58 -16.38 -18.80
N GLU A 480 14.53 -15.99 -20.07
CA GLU A 480 15.55 -16.31 -21.09
C GLU A 480 16.94 -15.73 -20.74
N LEU A 481 16.99 -14.61 -20.02
CA LEU A 481 18.23 -14.05 -19.48
C LEU A 481 18.71 -14.77 -18.20
N GLY A 482 18.10 -15.91 -17.87
CA GLY A 482 18.39 -16.70 -16.69
C GLY A 482 17.82 -16.09 -15.40
N ALA A 483 16.76 -15.29 -15.56
CA ALA A 483 16.04 -14.65 -14.47
C ALA A 483 16.98 -13.87 -13.53
N PRO A 484 17.63 -12.79 -14.01
CA PRO A 484 18.51 -12.00 -13.17
C PRO A 484 17.73 -11.31 -12.04
N ASP A 485 18.32 -11.23 -10.84
CA ASP A 485 17.79 -10.41 -9.75
C ASP A 485 18.09 -8.92 -9.96
N ASP A 486 17.70 -8.07 -8.99
CA ASP A 486 17.91 -6.63 -9.06
C ASP A 486 19.39 -6.21 -9.09
N GLN A 487 20.31 -7.10 -8.72
CA GLN A 487 21.75 -6.88 -8.81
C GLN A 487 22.33 -7.41 -10.13
N GLY A 488 21.49 -7.95 -11.02
CA GLY A 488 21.90 -8.58 -12.27
C GLY A 488 22.46 -10.00 -12.07
N LYS A 489 22.36 -10.58 -10.88
CA LYS A 489 22.82 -11.95 -10.63
C LYS A 489 21.79 -12.92 -11.20
N VAL A 490 22.23 -13.71 -12.17
CA VAL A 490 21.44 -14.76 -12.82
C VAL A 490 21.08 -15.83 -11.79
N MET A 491 19.79 -16.14 -11.65
CA MET A 491 19.30 -17.13 -10.67
C MET A 491 19.30 -18.55 -11.22
N VAL A 492 19.03 -18.70 -12.52
CA VAL A 492 18.98 -19.99 -13.20
C VAL A 492 19.79 -19.90 -14.47
N THR A 493 20.59 -20.92 -14.76
CA THR A 493 21.21 -21.02 -16.08
C THR A 493 20.07 -21.16 -17.11
N PRO A 494 20.03 -20.30 -18.15
CA PRO A 494 19.00 -20.33 -19.19
C PRO A 494 18.73 -21.72 -19.76
#